data_AF-A0A1N6FH06-F1
#
_entry.id   AF-A0A1N6FH06-F1
#
_cell.length_a   1.000
_cell.length_b   1.000
_cell.length_c   1.000
_cell.angle_alpha   90.00
_cell.angle_beta   90.00
_cell.angle_gamma   90.00
#
_symmetry.space_group_name_H-M   'P 1'
#
loop_
_entity.id
_entity.type
_entity.pdbx_description
1 polymer ?
#
loop_
_entity_poly.entity_id
_entity_poly.type
_entity_poly.pdbx_seq_one_letter_code
_entity_poly.pdbx_strand_id
1 'polypeptide(L)'
;MNFKAISLGVVLASFMLSGCCSITILRTKEMKAVGDEIMVKNDSAYKALSAENNALKVELDSIKAQLDAAAVAQKRLQAEVSLLTKRMSEESVRRDTRQEEIKYRLDMLIGKSDKILAKKVVVSNGAASAVMEADANAEKMVEAETMFNAAHSDYHRGEYKLAYNGFKQVYELVKKGEMAEGALYWMSLCLIEVNQVAKAKTILTNLVETYPQGLKACASMFKLASLFGKECDLERQKQYLQKILSNNTCASTTEQEQAALQLQSMLEFKSTDGRSAEQVCREQMR
;
A
#
# COMPACT_ATOMS: atom_id res chain seq x y z
N MET A 1 -3.41 23.88 118.60
CA MET A 1 -3.34 24.16 117.15
C MET A 1 -1.93 23.89 116.66
N ASN A 2 -1.73 22.80 115.90
CA ASN A 2 -0.42 22.37 115.41
C ASN A 2 -0.05 23.08 114.10
N PHE A 3 0.51 24.28 114.21
CA PHE A 3 0.96 25.09 113.07
C PHE A 3 2.03 24.42 112.18
N LYS A 4 2.78 23.43 112.71
CA LYS A 4 3.83 22.72 111.97
C LYS A 4 3.32 21.71 110.93
N ALA A 5 2.13 21.14 111.12
CA ALA A 5 1.56 20.18 110.16
C ALA A 5 0.99 20.87 108.91
N ILE A 6 0.51 22.10 109.07
CA ILE A 6 -0.06 22.91 107.98
C ILE A 6 1.06 23.48 107.09
N SER A 7 2.19 23.91 107.66
CA SER A 7 3.31 24.44 106.85
C SER A 7 3.98 23.37 105.99
N LEU A 8 4.08 22.13 106.48
CA LEU A 8 4.68 21.03 105.73
C LEU A 8 3.78 20.59 104.56
N GLY A 9 2.46 20.57 104.74
CA GLY A 9 1.49 20.28 103.68
C GLY A 9 1.49 21.33 102.56
N VAL A 10 1.65 22.62 102.90
CA VAL A 10 1.72 23.71 101.91
C VAL A 10 3.01 23.66 101.11
N VAL A 11 4.16 23.34 101.73
CA VAL A 11 5.44 23.20 101.01
C VAL A 11 5.43 21.99 100.07
N LEU A 12 4.83 20.87 100.48
CA LEU A 12 4.70 19.68 99.62
C LEU A 12 3.77 19.91 98.42
N ALA A 13 2.65 20.62 98.62
CA ALA A 13 1.73 20.99 97.55
C ALA A 13 2.36 21.98 96.56
N SER A 14 3.19 22.92 97.05
CA SER A 14 3.94 23.86 96.22
C SER A 14 4.96 23.17 95.30
N PHE A 15 5.63 22.13 95.81
CA PHE A 15 6.57 21.33 95.02
C PHE A 15 5.86 20.50 93.94
N MET A 16 4.71 19.90 94.23
CA MET A 16 3.96 19.10 93.24
C MET A 16 3.34 19.97 92.12
N LEU A 17 2.87 21.18 92.42
CA LEU A 17 2.36 22.11 91.40
C LEU A 17 3.47 22.66 90.49
N SER A 18 4.66 22.90 91.04
CA SER A 18 5.82 23.39 90.25
C SER A 18 6.41 22.31 89.32
N GLY A 19 6.33 21.03 89.72
CA GLY A 19 6.77 19.89 88.91
C GLY A 19 5.90 19.63 87.68
N CYS A 20 4.58 19.85 87.78
CA CYS A 20 3.67 19.69 86.63
C CYS A 20 3.92 20.75 85.54
N CYS A 21 4.13 22.02 85.90
CA CYS A 21 4.37 23.10 84.92
C CYS A 21 5.64 22.88 84.08
N SER A 22 6.73 22.42 84.69
CA SER A 22 7.99 22.17 83.96
C SER A 22 7.86 21.05 82.93
N ILE A 23 7.10 19.99 83.24
CA ILE A 23 6.87 18.87 82.31
C ILE A 23 5.99 19.28 81.12
N THR A 24 5.00 20.14 81.34
CA THR A 24 4.14 20.67 80.26
C THR A 24 4.93 21.63 79.35
N ILE A 25 5.83 22.43 79.92
CA ILE A 25 6.71 23.34 79.15
C ILE A 25 7.73 22.54 78.32
N LEU A 26 8.29 21.45 78.84
CA LEU A 26 9.23 20.63 78.09
C LEU A 26 8.56 19.96 76.90
N ARG A 27 7.39 19.35 77.10
CA ARG A 27 6.63 18.69 76.01
C ARG A 27 6.14 19.66 74.94
N THR A 28 5.78 20.89 75.31
CA THR A 28 5.38 21.91 74.33
C THR A 28 6.56 22.42 73.51
N LYS A 29 7.77 22.49 74.08
CA LYS A 29 8.99 22.79 73.33
C LYS A 29 9.36 21.67 72.37
N GLU A 30 9.30 20.42 72.81
CA GLU A 30 9.57 19.27 71.93
C GLU A 30 8.52 19.13 70.82
N MET A 31 7.23 19.32 71.11
CA MET A 31 6.19 19.32 70.06
C MET A 31 6.37 20.46 69.05
N LYS A 32 6.81 21.65 69.48
CA LYS A 32 7.14 22.74 68.55
C LYS A 32 8.36 22.40 67.69
N ALA A 33 9.42 21.88 68.29
CA ALA A 33 10.62 21.47 67.56
C ALA A 33 10.30 20.38 66.50
N VAL A 34 9.48 19.40 66.87
CA VAL A 34 9.00 18.36 65.94
C VAL A 34 8.11 18.97 64.85
N GLY A 35 7.22 19.91 65.19
CA GLY A 35 6.39 20.63 64.22
C GLY A 35 7.20 21.43 63.21
N ASP A 36 8.23 22.15 63.68
CA ASP A 36 9.14 22.92 62.84
C ASP A 36 9.98 22.00 61.94
N GLU A 37 10.49 20.88 62.46
CA GLU A 37 11.22 19.88 61.67
C GLU A 37 10.34 19.25 60.58
N ILE A 38 9.08 18.92 60.91
CA ILE A 38 8.10 18.40 59.95
C ILE A 38 7.79 19.45 58.89
N MET A 39 7.57 20.72 59.26
CA MET A 39 7.33 21.79 58.27
C MET A 39 8.53 21.98 57.34
N VAL A 40 9.76 21.97 57.87
CA VAL A 40 10.98 22.09 57.05
C VAL A 40 11.12 20.89 56.11
N LYS A 41 10.92 19.66 56.60
CA LYS A 41 10.94 18.46 55.75
C LYS A 41 9.86 18.52 54.67
N ASN A 42 8.65 18.93 55.03
CA ASN A 42 7.53 19.06 54.10
C ASN A 42 7.83 20.13 53.03
N ASP A 43 8.27 21.33 53.39
CA ASP A 43 8.66 22.38 52.44
C ASP A 43 9.81 21.95 51.53
N SER A 44 10.79 21.22 52.08
CA SER A 44 11.90 20.67 51.29
C SER A 44 11.42 19.62 50.28
N ALA A 45 10.47 18.77 50.68
CA ALA A 45 9.85 17.77 49.82
C ALA A 45 8.99 18.42 48.74
N TYR A 46 8.20 19.45 49.07
CA TYR A 46 7.42 20.22 48.10
C TYR A 46 8.30 20.92 47.07
N LYS A 47 9.44 21.50 47.49
CA LYS A 47 10.40 22.11 46.57
C LYS A 47 11.07 21.08 45.66
N ALA A 48 11.49 19.94 46.21
CA ALA A 48 12.08 18.85 45.43
C ALA A 48 11.08 18.31 44.39
N LEU A 49 9.84 18.07 44.81
CA LEU A 49 8.77 17.60 43.94
C LEU A 49 8.39 18.63 42.85
N SER A 50 8.38 19.92 43.19
CA SER A 50 8.16 20.98 42.19
C SER A 50 9.31 21.07 41.19
N ALA A 51 10.56 20.90 41.62
CA ALA A 51 11.71 20.88 40.74
C ALA A 51 11.67 19.68 39.78
N GLU A 52 11.30 18.51 40.27
CA GLU A 52 11.14 17.29 39.48
C GLU A 52 10.00 17.43 38.45
N ASN A 53 8.85 17.98 38.85
CA ASN A 53 7.75 18.27 37.93
C ASN A 53 8.15 19.25 36.82
N ASN A 54 8.94 20.28 37.15
CA ASN A 54 9.44 21.22 36.16
C ASN A 54 10.43 20.54 35.19
N ALA A 55 11.31 19.68 35.69
CA ALA A 55 12.24 18.91 34.86
C ALA A 55 11.49 17.97 33.90
N LEU A 56 10.51 17.21 34.41
CA LEU A 56 9.66 16.34 33.60
C LEU A 56 8.87 17.11 32.54
N LYS A 57 8.40 18.32 32.86
CA LYS A 57 7.69 19.16 31.89
C LYS A 57 8.60 19.58 30.73
N VAL A 58 9.85 19.92 31.02
CA VAL A 58 10.84 20.25 29.98
C VAL A 58 11.14 19.02 29.11
N GLU A 59 11.28 17.83 29.71
CA GLU A 59 11.44 16.60 28.94
C GLU A 59 10.23 16.32 28.04
N LEU A 60 9.01 16.46 28.56
CA LEU A 60 7.77 16.28 27.80
C LEU A 60 7.70 17.24 26.60
N ASP A 61 8.02 18.53 26.81
CA ASP A 61 8.05 19.53 25.74
C ASP A 61 9.11 19.18 24.69
N SER A 62 10.27 18.65 25.11
CA SER A 62 11.34 18.21 24.21
C SER A 62 10.93 17.00 23.37
N ILE A 63 10.27 16.00 23.98
CA ILE A 63 9.78 14.79 23.31
C ILE A 63 8.68 15.16 22.32
N LYS A 64 7.79 16.08 22.70
CA LYS A 64 6.73 16.58 21.82
C LYS A 64 7.31 17.25 20.57
N ALA A 65 8.33 18.10 20.75
CA ALA A 65 9.03 18.73 19.63
C ALA A 65 9.71 17.71 18.71
N GLN A 66 10.32 16.65 19.25
CA GLN A 66 10.90 15.56 18.46
C GLN A 66 9.82 14.78 17.69
N LEU A 67 8.67 14.53 18.30
CA LEU A 67 7.55 13.83 17.68
C LEU A 67 6.97 14.64 16.50
N ASP A 68 6.79 15.95 16.68
CA ASP A 68 6.33 16.85 15.62
C ASP A 68 7.34 16.91 14.46
N ALA A 69 8.63 16.98 14.77
CA ALA A 69 9.69 16.93 13.76
C ALA A 69 9.72 15.59 12.99
N ALA A 70 9.54 14.46 13.70
CA ALA A 70 9.45 13.14 13.09
C ALA A 70 8.22 12.99 12.19
N ALA A 71 7.07 13.53 12.59
CA ALA A 71 5.85 13.52 11.77
C ALA A 71 6.01 14.30 10.46
N VAL A 72 6.70 15.44 10.50
CA VAL A 72 7.02 16.22 9.29
C VAL A 72 8.01 15.46 8.39
N ALA A 73 9.05 14.86 8.97
CA ALA A 73 10.00 14.04 8.23
C ALA A 73 9.32 12.83 7.56
N GLN A 74 8.39 12.17 8.26
CA GLN A 74 7.63 11.04 7.72
C GLN A 74 6.76 11.46 6.53
N LYS A 75 6.06 12.60 6.61
CA LYS A 75 5.27 13.13 5.48
C LYS A 75 6.13 13.43 4.26
N ARG A 76 7.32 14.01 4.47
CA ARG A 76 8.28 14.27 3.38
C ARG A 76 8.76 12.98 2.73
N LEU A 77 9.14 11.99 3.55
CA LEU A 77 9.58 10.70 3.06
C LEU A 77 8.46 9.98 2.27
N GLN A 78 7.21 10.04 2.74
CA GLN A 78 6.06 9.50 2.03
C GLN A 78 5.87 10.16 0.65
N ALA A 79 6.04 11.48 0.55
CA ALA A 79 5.95 12.19 -0.73
C ALA A 79 7.10 11.78 -1.68
N GLU A 80 8.32 11.66 -1.17
CA GLU A 80 9.48 11.21 -1.95
C GLU A 80 9.30 9.76 -2.44
N VAL A 81 8.83 8.85 -1.58
CA VAL A 81 8.50 7.47 -1.96
C VAL A 81 7.41 7.46 -3.04
N SER A 82 6.34 8.23 -2.89
CA SER A 82 5.26 8.32 -3.89
C SER A 82 5.76 8.77 -5.26
N LEU A 83 6.63 9.80 -5.30
CA LEU A 83 7.24 10.28 -6.53
C LEU A 83 8.18 9.23 -7.16
N LEU A 84 8.99 8.57 -6.35
CA LEU A 84 9.88 7.50 -6.80
C LEU A 84 9.09 6.32 -7.36
N THR A 85 8.02 5.89 -6.68
CA THR A 85 7.12 4.83 -7.17
C THR A 85 6.49 5.22 -8.51
N LYS A 86 6.02 6.47 -8.65
CA LYS A 86 5.45 6.95 -9.92
C LYS A 86 6.48 6.89 -11.05
N ARG A 87 7.68 7.45 -10.83
CA ARG A 87 8.77 7.42 -11.81
C ARG A 87 9.17 5.98 -12.16
N MET A 88 9.29 5.11 -11.17
CA MET A 88 9.62 3.70 -11.36
C MET A 88 8.56 2.98 -12.18
N SER A 89 7.27 3.25 -11.93
CA SER A 89 6.17 2.68 -12.71
C SER A 89 6.18 3.15 -14.16
N GLU A 90 6.45 4.44 -14.41
CA GLU A 90 6.57 5.00 -15.76
C GLU A 90 7.78 4.41 -16.52
N GLU A 91 8.90 4.24 -15.83
CA GLU A 91 10.11 3.57 -16.31
C GLU A 91 9.87 2.09 -16.63
N SER A 92 9.16 1.38 -15.74
CA SER A 92 8.83 -0.04 -15.92
C SER A 92 7.94 -0.23 -17.13
N VAL A 93 6.84 0.54 -17.24
CA VAL A 93 5.95 0.48 -18.41
C VAL A 93 6.71 0.76 -19.70
N ARG A 94 7.63 1.75 -19.69
CA ARG A 94 8.49 2.04 -20.85
C ARG A 94 9.45 0.90 -21.18
N ARG A 95 10.04 0.24 -20.17
CA ARG A 95 10.91 -0.92 -20.34
C ARG A 95 10.15 -2.14 -20.85
N ASP A 96 9.00 -2.44 -20.27
CA ASP A 96 8.14 -3.55 -20.68
C ASP A 96 7.69 -3.38 -22.13
N THR A 97 7.28 -2.16 -22.51
CA THR A 97 6.91 -1.88 -23.90
C THR A 97 8.09 -2.07 -24.86
N ARG A 98 9.29 -1.59 -24.50
CA ARG A 98 10.49 -1.83 -25.31
C ARG A 98 10.85 -3.30 -25.40
N GLN A 99 10.72 -4.04 -24.31
CA GLN A 99 10.95 -5.48 -24.30
C GLN A 99 9.93 -6.21 -25.16
N GLU A 100 8.67 -5.79 -25.16
CA GLU A 100 7.63 -6.34 -26.02
C GLU A 100 7.87 -6.01 -27.49
N GLU A 101 8.28 -4.79 -27.81
CA GLU A 101 8.68 -4.40 -29.18
C GLU A 101 9.90 -5.21 -29.65
N ILE A 102 10.92 -5.35 -28.80
CA ILE A 102 12.12 -6.14 -29.11
C ILE A 102 11.75 -7.61 -29.30
N LYS A 103 10.95 -8.19 -28.40
CA LYS A 103 10.48 -9.57 -28.50
C LYS A 103 9.70 -9.80 -29.79
N TYR A 104 8.78 -8.89 -30.10
CA TYR A 104 8.01 -8.94 -31.34
C TYR A 104 8.87 -8.87 -32.60
N ARG A 105 9.85 -7.96 -32.64
CA ARG A 105 10.83 -7.90 -33.75
C ARG A 105 11.68 -9.16 -33.82
N LEU A 106 12.03 -9.76 -32.68
CA LEU A 106 12.74 -11.04 -32.63
C LEU A 106 11.90 -12.18 -33.23
N ASP A 107 10.64 -12.30 -32.82
CA ASP A 107 9.70 -13.30 -33.31
C ASP A 107 9.46 -13.14 -34.83
N MET A 108 9.42 -11.89 -35.31
CA MET A 108 9.36 -11.59 -36.74
C MET A 108 10.61 -12.04 -37.51
N LEU A 109 11.81 -11.87 -36.94
CA LEU A 109 13.07 -12.32 -37.55
C LEU A 109 13.17 -13.85 -37.57
N ILE A 110 12.76 -14.50 -36.49
CA ILE A 110 12.71 -15.96 -36.39
C ILE A 110 11.69 -16.51 -37.38
N GLY A 111 10.47 -15.97 -37.42
CA GLY A 111 9.43 -16.38 -38.36
C GLY A 111 9.79 -16.11 -39.84
N LYS A 112 10.51 -15.02 -40.14
CA LYS A 112 11.09 -14.77 -41.48
C LYS A 112 12.18 -15.79 -41.82
N SER A 113 13.05 -16.13 -40.86
CA SER A 113 14.04 -17.20 -41.03
C SER A 113 13.35 -18.54 -41.35
N ASP A 114 12.33 -18.91 -40.58
CA ASP A 114 11.58 -20.16 -40.76
C ASP A 114 10.81 -20.20 -42.07
N LYS A 115 10.20 -19.08 -42.50
CA LYS A 115 9.56 -18.97 -43.82
C LYS A 115 10.56 -18.99 -44.97
N ILE A 116 11.76 -18.44 -44.80
CA ILE A 116 12.83 -18.54 -45.81
C ILE A 116 13.34 -19.99 -45.90
N LEU A 117 13.49 -20.67 -44.76
CA LEU A 117 13.85 -22.08 -44.71
C LEU A 117 12.74 -22.96 -45.30
N ALA A 118 11.47 -22.70 -44.99
CA ALA A 118 10.32 -23.42 -45.53
C ALA A 118 10.08 -23.13 -47.02
N LYS A 119 10.25 -21.88 -47.48
CA LYS A 119 10.16 -21.51 -48.91
C LYS A 119 11.31 -22.14 -49.72
N LYS A 120 12.48 -22.34 -49.12
CA LYS A 120 13.56 -23.14 -49.73
C LYS A 120 13.21 -24.63 -49.85
N VAL A 121 12.31 -25.14 -49.01
CA VAL A 121 11.86 -26.55 -49.02
C VAL A 121 10.61 -26.77 -49.92
N VAL A 122 9.71 -25.78 -50.04
CA VAL A 122 8.42 -25.89 -50.74
C VAL A 122 8.46 -25.51 -52.23
N VAL A 123 9.54 -24.91 -52.74
CA VAL A 123 9.73 -24.70 -54.20
C VAL A 123 9.83 -26.04 -54.98
N SER A 124 9.76 -27.20 -54.32
CA SER A 124 9.73 -28.51 -54.98
C SER A 124 8.35 -29.03 -55.41
N ASN A 125 7.22 -28.73 -54.74
CA ASN A 125 5.95 -29.38 -55.08
C ASN A 125 4.72 -28.46 -54.97
N GLY A 126 3.96 -28.37 -56.07
CA GLY A 126 2.93 -27.36 -56.32
C GLY A 126 1.59 -27.54 -55.60
N ALA A 127 0.94 -26.41 -55.33
CA ALA A 127 -0.49 -26.28 -55.04
C ALA A 127 -0.93 -24.82 -55.24
N ALA A 128 -1.39 -24.44 -56.44
CA ALA A 128 -1.70 -23.04 -56.78
C ALA A 128 -2.94 -22.45 -56.08
N SER A 129 -3.80 -23.26 -55.44
CA SER A 129 -5.04 -22.76 -54.80
C SER A 129 -4.92 -22.50 -53.29
N ALA A 130 -4.07 -23.25 -52.58
CA ALA A 130 -3.83 -23.02 -51.14
C ALA A 130 -2.87 -21.83 -50.91
N VAL A 131 -2.07 -21.49 -51.92
CA VAL A 131 -1.14 -20.35 -51.90
C VAL A 131 -1.91 -19.02 -51.92
N MET A 132 -3.03 -18.90 -52.64
CA MET A 132 -3.80 -17.64 -52.70
C MET A 132 -4.51 -17.28 -51.39
N GLU A 133 -5.09 -18.25 -50.66
CA GLU A 133 -5.68 -17.99 -49.33
C GLU A 133 -4.61 -17.79 -48.25
N ALA A 134 -3.48 -18.49 -48.33
CA ALA A 134 -2.36 -18.30 -47.42
C ALA A 134 -1.67 -16.95 -47.62
N ASP A 135 -1.53 -16.48 -48.87
CA ASP A 135 -0.97 -15.17 -49.20
C ASP A 135 -1.92 -14.04 -48.76
N ALA A 136 -3.23 -14.15 -49.02
CA ALA A 136 -4.21 -13.15 -48.58
C ALA A 136 -4.34 -13.09 -47.04
N ASN A 137 -4.21 -14.21 -46.34
CA ASN A 137 -4.20 -14.22 -44.88
C ASN A 137 -2.88 -13.69 -44.31
N ALA A 138 -1.75 -13.96 -44.98
CA ALA A 138 -0.45 -13.39 -44.60
C ALA A 138 -0.40 -11.87 -44.82
N GLU A 139 -0.98 -11.37 -45.92
CA GLU A 139 -1.13 -9.93 -46.18
C GLU A 139 -1.98 -9.26 -45.09
N LYS A 140 -3.12 -9.85 -44.72
CA LYS A 140 -3.94 -9.35 -43.59
C LYS A 140 -3.19 -9.32 -42.27
N MET A 141 -2.37 -10.33 -41.98
CA MET A 141 -1.55 -10.34 -40.77
C MET A 141 -0.50 -9.23 -40.78
N VAL A 142 0.15 -8.99 -41.92
CA VAL A 142 1.14 -7.90 -42.07
C VAL A 142 0.46 -6.54 -41.95
N GLU A 143 -0.70 -6.36 -42.56
CA GLU A 143 -1.50 -5.13 -42.43
C GLU A 143 -1.91 -4.89 -40.98
N ALA A 144 -2.46 -5.92 -40.32
CA ALA A 144 -2.85 -5.86 -38.92
C ALA A 144 -1.66 -5.55 -37.99
N GLU A 145 -0.49 -6.10 -38.27
CA GLU A 145 0.77 -5.78 -37.59
C GLU A 145 1.14 -4.29 -37.75
N THR A 146 1.08 -3.76 -38.98
CA THR A 146 1.39 -2.34 -39.20
C THR A 146 0.41 -1.41 -38.48
N MET A 147 -0.88 -1.75 -38.48
CA MET A 147 -1.92 -1.02 -37.75
C MET A 147 -1.72 -1.12 -36.24
N PHE A 148 -1.34 -2.29 -35.74
CA PHE A 148 -1.08 -2.51 -34.32
C PHE A 148 0.09 -1.64 -33.83
N ASN A 149 1.17 -1.56 -34.60
CA ASN A 149 2.32 -0.72 -34.29
C ASN A 149 1.97 0.78 -34.32
N ALA A 150 1.14 1.21 -35.29
CA ALA A 150 0.66 2.59 -35.35
C ALA A 150 -0.21 2.96 -34.14
N ALA A 151 -1.17 2.09 -33.79
CA ALA A 151 -2.03 2.25 -32.63
C ALA A 151 -1.24 2.30 -31.31
N HIS A 152 -0.18 1.50 -31.21
CA HIS A 152 0.79 1.56 -30.10
C HIS A 152 1.48 2.92 -30.01
N SER A 153 1.95 3.44 -31.14
CA SER A 153 2.56 4.77 -31.20
C SER A 153 1.59 5.86 -30.74
N ASP A 154 0.31 5.78 -31.14
CA ASP A 154 -0.74 6.69 -30.68
C ASP A 154 -0.99 6.58 -29.17
N TYR A 155 -1.00 5.37 -28.61
CA TYR A 155 -1.15 5.15 -27.18
C TYR A 155 -0.05 5.86 -26.39
N HIS A 156 1.20 5.73 -26.83
CA HIS A 156 2.34 6.38 -26.19
C HIS A 156 2.39 7.89 -26.35
N ARG A 157 1.73 8.44 -27.39
CA ARG A 157 1.52 9.88 -27.55
C ARG A 157 0.43 10.43 -26.63
N GLY A 158 -0.32 9.57 -25.93
CA GLY A 158 -1.47 9.96 -25.14
C GLY A 158 -2.76 10.11 -25.97
N GLU A 159 -2.72 9.75 -27.24
CA GLU A 159 -3.86 9.82 -28.17
C GLU A 159 -4.75 8.58 -28.00
N TYR A 160 -5.23 8.34 -26.78
CA TYR A 160 -5.88 7.09 -26.38
C TYR A 160 -7.13 6.75 -27.18
N LYS A 161 -7.90 7.75 -27.62
CA LYS A 161 -9.09 7.53 -28.47
C LYS A 161 -8.69 7.06 -29.87
N LEU A 162 -7.64 7.62 -30.43
CA LEU A 162 -7.11 7.23 -31.74
C LEU A 162 -6.50 5.82 -31.66
N ALA A 163 -5.69 5.58 -30.63
CA ALA A 163 -5.12 4.27 -30.34
C ALA A 163 -6.20 3.19 -30.20
N TYR A 164 -7.26 3.46 -29.43
CA TYR A 164 -8.39 2.53 -29.29
C TYR A 164 -9.00 2.16 -30.65
N ASN A 165 -9.22 3.15 -31.52
CA ASN A 165 -9.77 2.90 -32.85
C ASN A 165 -8.81 2.10 -33.74
N GLY A 166 -7.50 2.32 -33.61
CA GLY A 166 -6.48 1.53 -34.30
C GLY A 166 -6.48 0.07 -33.84
N PHE A 167 -6.44 -0.18 -32.52
CA PHE A 167 -6.52 -1.55 -32.00
C PHE A 167 -7.84 -2.24 -32.31
N LYS A 168 -8.95 -1.49 -32.33
CA LYS A 168 -10.26 -2.01 -32.74
C LYS A 168 -10.22 -2.51 -34.20
N GLN A 169 -9.62 -1.75 -35.11
CA GLN A 169 -9.45 -2.17 -36.50
C GLN A 169 -8.59 -3.43 -36.61
N VAL A 170 -7.50 -3.52 -35.84
CA VAL A 170 -6.68 -4.73 -35.77
C VAL A 170 -7.50 -5.94 -35.33
N TYR A 171 -8.31 -5.80 -34.28
CA TYR A 171 -9.18 -6.87 -33.80
C TYR A 171 -10.25 -7.28 -34.82
N GLU A 172 -10.81 -6.31 -35.55
CA GLU A 172 -11.80 -6.58 -36.61
C GLU A 172 -11.19 -7.30 -37.81
N LEU A 173 -9.95 -6.96 -38.15
CA LEU A 173 -9.16 -7.59 -39.21
C LEU A 173 -8.68 -9.00 -38.82
N VAL A 174 -8.25 -9.15 -37.56
CA VAL A 174 -7.70 -10.38 -36.97
C VAL A 174 -8.51 -10.74 -35.73
N LYS A 175 -9.61 -11.46 -35.93
CA LYS A 175 -10.62 -11.76 -34.90
C LYS A 175 -10.22 -12.85 -33.89
N LYS A 176 -9.12 -13.57 -34.14
CA LYS A 176 -8.66 -14.71 -33.34
C LYS A 176 -7.14 -14.75 -33.27
N GLY A 177 -6.62 -15.41 -32.23
CA GLY A 177 -5.19 -15.61 -32.02
C GLY A 177 -4.55 -14.51 -31.17
N GLU A 178 -3.23 -14.57 -31.02
CA GLU A 178 -2.46 -13.72 -30.10
C GLU A 178 -2.59 -12.22 -30.43
N MET A 179 -2.67 -11.86 -31.71
CA MET A 179 -2.84 -10.46 -32.11
C MET A 179 -4.24 -9.93 -31.73
N ALA A 180 -5.26 -10.77 -31.82
CA ALA A 180 -6.62 -10.43 -31.38
C ALA A 180 -6.68 -10.25 -29.86
N GLU A 181 -6.05 -11.15 -29.12
CA GLU A 181 -5.89 -11.05 -27.66
C GLU A 181 -5.16 -9.76 -27.28
N GLY A 182 -4.03 -9.48 -27.92
CA GLY A 182 -3.25 -8.27 -27.73
C GLY A 182 -4.07 -7.01 -28.02
N ALA A 183 -4.81 -6.98 -29.12
CA ALA A 183 -5.66 -5.84 -29.47
C ALA A 183 -6.73 -5.57 -28.40
N LEU A 184 -7.42 -6.61 -27.91
CA LEU A 184 -8.39 -6.46 -26.81
C LEU A 184 -7.73 -5.93 -25.53
N TYR A 185 -6.53 -6.41 -25.19
CA TYR A 185 -5.78 -5.93 -24.04
C TYR A 185 -5.49 -4.44 -24.16
N TRP A 186 -4.90 -3.99 -25.27
CA TRP A 186 -4.57 -2.58 -25.47
C TRP A 186 -5.79 -1.68 -25.61
N MET A 187 -6.88 -2.16 -26.22
CA MET A 187 -8.17 -1.46 -26.21
C MET A 187 -8.66 -1.19 -24.79
N SER A 188 -8.52 -2.17 -23.89
CA SER A 188 -8.93 -1.98 -22.50
C SER A 188 -8.06 -0.93 -21.78
N LEU A 189 -6.75 -0.91 -22.03
CA LEU A 189 -5.85 0.09 -21.47
C LEU A 189 -6.21 1.50 -21.96
N CYS A 190 -6.46 1.66 -23.26
CA CYS A 190 -6.93 2.93 -23.81
C CYS A 190 -8.20 3.43 -23.10
N LEU A 191 -9.16 2.54 -22.83
CA LEU A 191 -10.39 2.87 -22.12
C LEU A 191 -10.16 3.28 -20.66
N ILE A 192 -9.18 2.66 -19.99
CA ILE A 192 -8.80 3.03 -18.61
C ILE A 192 -8.23 4.44 -18.58
N GLU A 193 -7.35 4.77 -19.53
CA GLU A 193 -6.71 6.10 -19.62
C GLU A 193 -7.73 7.22 -19.89
N VAL A 194 -8.82 6.94 -20.61
CA VAL A 194 -9.93 7.90 -20.82
C VAL A 194 -11.04 7.79 -19.77
N ASN A 195 -10.75 7.17 -18.61
CA ASN A 195 -11.67 6.99 -17.48
C ASN A 195 -12.98 6.23 -17.81
N GLN A 196 -12.99 5.42 -18.87
CA GLN A 196 -14.10 4.52 -19.23
C GLN A 196 -13.89 3.12 -18.63
N VAL A 197 -13.63 3.08 -17.32
CA VAL A 197 -13.26 1.86 -16.58
C VAL A 197 -14.32 0.75 -16.69
N ALA A 198 -15.61 1.10 -16.69
CA ALA A 198 -16.68 0.11 -16.84
C ALA A 198 -16.57 -0.67 -18.16
N LYS A 199 -16.32 0.02 -19.28
CA LYS A 199 -16.14 -0.62 -20.59
C LYS A 199 -14.84 -1.42 -20.65
N ALA A 200 -13.76 -0.90 -20.03
CA ALA A 200 -12.49 -1.61 -19.95
C ALA A 200 -12.64 -2.96 -19.24
N LYS A 201 -13.36 -3.00 -18.13
CA LYS A 201 -13.67 -4.25 -17.41
C LYS A 201 -14.42 -5.23 -18.31
N THR A 202 -15.42 -4.79 -19.06
CA THR A 202 -16.13 -5.67 -20.02
C THR A 202 -15.20 -6.28 -21.06
N ILE A 203 -14.29 -5.47 -21.64
CA ILE A 203 -13.31 -5.97 -22.63
C ILE A 203 -12.35 -6.97 -21.99
N LEU A 204 -11.79 -6.64 -20.81
CA LEU A 204 -10.87 -7.52 -20.10
C LEU A 204 -11.54 -8.84 -19.68
N THR A 205 -12.77 -8.79 -19.21
CA THR A 205 -13.55 -9.99 -18.85
C THR A 205 -13.75 -10.88 -20.08
N ASN A 206 -14.15 -10.31 -21.21
CA ASN A 206 -14.28 -11.06 -22.47
C ASN A 206 -12.92 -11.66 -22.92
N LEU A 207 -11.84 -10.89 -22.80
CA LEU A 207 -10.48 -11.37 -23.12
C LEU A 207 -10.13 -12.61 -22.31
N VAL A 208 -10.28 -12.57 -20.97
CA VAL A 208 -9.90 -13.71 -20.12
C VAL A 208 -10.83 -14.92 -20.29
N GLU A 209 -12.07 -14.71 -20.72
CA GLU A 209 -13.02 -15.79 -21.05
C GLU A 209 -12.70 -16.42 -22.40
N THR A 210 -12.31 -15.61 -23.40
CA THR A 210 -12.00 -16.07 -24.76
C THR A 210 -10.59 -16.66 -24.86
N TYR A 211 -9.64 -16.11 -24.12
CA TYR A 211 -8.22 -16.48 -24.13
C TYR A 211 -7.73 -16.82 -22.71
N PRO A 212 -8.27 -17.85 -22.04
CA PRO A 212 -7.91 -18.16 -20.65
C PRO A 212 -6.44 -18.58 -20.48
N GLN A 213 -5.82 -19.07 -21.56
CA GLN A 213 -4.43 -19.52 -21.62
C GLN A 213 -3.56 -18.61 -22.49
N GLY A 214 -4.09 -17.46 -22.89
CA GLY A 214 -3.39 -16.52 -23.76
C GLY A 214 -2.28 -15.75 -23.05
N LEU A 215 -1.42 -15.11 -23.84
CA LEU A 215 -0.23 -14.41 -23.35
C LEU A 215 -0.57 -13.19 -22.48
N LYS A 216 -1.75 -12.59 -22.68
CA LYS A 216 -2.26 -11.44 -21.94
C LYS A 216 -3.32 -11.83 -20.92
N ALA A 217 -3.66 -13.11 -20.77
CA ALA A 217 -4.66 -13.58 -19.82
C ALA A 217 -4.32 -13.19 -18.38
N CYS A 218 -3.10 -13.48 -17.92
CA CYS A 218 -2.64 -13.20 -16.55
C CYS A 218 -2.61 -11.69 -16.26
N ALA A 219 -2.00 -10.92 -17.17
CA ALA A 219 -1.99 -9.45 -17.10
C ALA A 219 -3.40 -8.85 -17.06
N SER A 220 -4.33 -9.41 -17.85
CA SER A 220 -5.73 -8.96 -17.89
C SER A 220 -6.48 -9.29 -16.60
N MET A 221 -6.30 -10.49 -16.06
CA MET A 221 -6.87 -10.89 -14.76
C MET A 221 -6.32 -10.00 -13.64
N PHE A 222 -5.02 -9.71 -13.64
CA PHE A 222 -4.40 -8.85 -12.63
C PHE A 222 -4.91 -7.40 -12.75
N LYS A 223 -5.06 -6.90 -13.97
CA LYS A 223 -5.66 -5.58 -14.21
C LYS A 223 -7.10 -5.52 -13.70
N LEU A 224 -7.92 -6.55 -13.96
CA LEU A 224 -9.28 -6.65 -13.43
C LEU A 224 -9.28 -6.64 -11.90
N ALA A 225 -8.43 -7.43 -11.25
CA ALA A 225 -8.30 -7.45 -9.80
C ALA A 225 -7.96 -6.07 -9.24
N SER A 226 -7.01 -5.36 -9.84
CA SER A 226 -6.65 -3.99 -9.45
C SER A 226 -7.81 -3.00 -9.61
N LEU A 227 -8.59 -3.11 -10.71
CA LEU A 227 -9.76 -2.26 -10.92
C LEU A 227 -10.85 -2.51 -9.88
N PHE A 228 -11.13 -3.76 -9.53
CA PHE A 228 -12.10 -4.09 -8.47
C PHE A 228 -11.62 -3.65 -7.09
N GLY A 229 -10.32 -3.80 -6.80
CA GLY A 229 -9.74 -3.32 -5.54
C GLY A 229 -9.87 -1.80 -5.37
N LYS A 230 -9.68 -1.02 -6.45
CA LYS A 230 -9.92 0.43 -6.44
C LYS A 230 -11.38 0.81 -6.20
N GLU A 231 -12.32 -0.04 -6.59
CA GLU A 231 -13.75 0.13 -6.32
C GLU A 231 -14.17 -0.43 -4.95
N CYS A 232 -13.20 -0.94 -4.16
CA CYS A 232 -13.43 -1.66 -2.91
C CYS A 232 -14.37 -2.88 -3.06
N ASP A 233 -14.43 -3.47 -4.25
CA ASP A 233 -15.05 -4.77 -4.51
C ASP A 233 -14.01 -5.86 -4.25
N LEU A 234 -13.76 -6.13 -2.96
CA LEU A 234 -12.69 -7.01 -2.51
C LEU A 234 -12.98 -8.49 -2.84
N GLU A 235 -14.26 -8.87 -2.91
CA GLU A 235 -14.67 -10.21 -3.32
C GLU A 235 -14.27 -10.49 -4.78
N ARG A 236 -14.59 -9.59 -5.72
CA ARG A 236 -14.16 -9.76 -7.12
C ARG A 236 -12.66 -9.64 -7.26
N GLN A 237 -12.02 -8.71 -6.55
CA GLN A 237 -10.55 -8.64 -6.52
C GLN A 237 -9.95 -9.99 -6.16
N LYS A 238 -10.36 -10.57 -5.01
CA LYS A 238 -9.90 -11.87 -4.53
C LYS A 238 -10.14 -12.98 -5.56
N GLN A 239 -11.32 -13.00 -6.18
CA GLN A 239 -11.66 -14.01 -7.19
C GLN A 239 -10.68 -14.00 -8.37
N TYR A 240 -10.35 -12.82 -8.92
CA TYR A 240 -9.41 -12.73 -10.04
C TYR A 240 -7.97 -13.05 -9.62
N LEU A 241 -7.54 -12.64 -8.42
CA LEU A 241 -6.21 -13.02 -7.90
C LEU A 241 -6.09 -14.54 -7.73
N GLN A 242 -7.13 -15.20 -7.21
CA GLN A 242 -7.16 -16.66 -7.09
C GLN A 242 -7.14 -17.35 -8.46
N LYS A 243 -7.84 -16.80 -9.47
CA LYS A 243 -7.80 -17.31 -10.84
C LYS A 243 -6.37 -17.30 -11.39
N ILE A 244 -5.59 -16.24 -11.16
CA ILE A 244 -4.17 -16.16 -11.58
C ILE A 244 -3.36 -17.28 -10.92
N LEU A 245 -3.52 -17.50 -9.61
CA LEU A 245 -2.77 -18.54 -8.90
C LEU A 245 -3.14 -19.96 -9.36
N SER A 246 -4.39 -20.18 -9.76
CA SER A 246 -4.88 -21.47 -10.26
C SER A 246 -4.54 -21.74 -11.73
N ASN A 247 -4.15 -20.71 -12.48
CA ASN A 247 -3.90 -20.82 -13.91
C ASN A 247 -2.44 -21.21 -14.18
N ASN A 248 -2.24 -22.33 -14.87
CA ASN A 248 -0.92 -22.89 -15.15
C ASN A 248 -0.07 -22.03 -16.10
N THR A 249 -0.65 -21.28 -17.04
CA THR A 249 0.14 -20.35 -17.89
C THR A 249 0.58 -19.10 -17.15
N CYS A 250 -0.05 -18.79 -16.02
CA CYS A 250 0.40 -17.73 -15.15
C CYS A 250 1.56 -18.17 -14.24
N ALA A 251 1.91 -19.46 -14.23
CA ALA A 251 3.01 -19.96 -13.43
C ALA A 251 4.32 -19.25 -13.79
N SER A 252 5.00 -18.67 -12.79
CA SER A 252 6.25 -17.91 -12.93
C SER A 252 6.13 -16.55 -13.61
N THR A 253 4.91 -16.02 -13.77
CA THR A 253 4.70 -14.63 -14.20
C THR A 253 4.80 -13.65 -13.03
N THR A 254 5.16 -12.40 -13.31
CA THR A 254 5.17 -11.33 -12.30
C THR A 254 3.80 -11.12 -11.66
N GLU A 255 2.74 -11.30 -12.44
CA GLU A 255 1.36 -11.18 -12.01
C GLU A 255 0.99 -12.25 -11.00
N GLN A 256 1.54 -13.46 -11.10
CA GLN A 256 1.31 -14.52 -10.13
C GLN A 256 1.94 -14.17 -8.77
N GLU A 257 3.18 -13.70 -8.77
CA GLU A 257 3.86 -13.27 -7.55
C GLU A 257 3.11 -12.10 -6.90
N GLN A 258 2.75 -11.08 -7.68
CA GLN A 258 1.99 -9.94 -7.20
C GLN A 258 0.61 -10.35 -6.68
N ALA A 259 -0.06 -11.31 -7.33
CA ALA A 259 -1.35 -11.81 -6.88
C ALA A 259 -1.25 -12.56 -5.54
N ALA A 260 -0.19 -13.36 -5.36
CA ALA A 260 0.07 -14.05 -4.09
C ALA A 260 0.28 -13.05 -2.95
N LEU A 261 1.10 -12.01 -3.17
CA LEU A 261 1.36 -10.96 -2.18
C LEU A 261 0.09 -10.18 -1.81
N GLN A 262 -0.72 -9.82 -2.80
CA GLN A 262 -1.99 -9.12 -2.53
C GLN A 262 -2.97 -10.01 -1.75
N LEU A 263 -3.11 -11.28 -2.12
CA LEU A 263 -3.95 -12.21 -1.37
C LEU A 263 -3.46 -12.43 0.07
N GLN A 264 -2.16 -12.54 0.28
CA GLN A 264 -1.57 -12.62 1.61
C GLN A 264 -1.92 -11.38 2.44
N SER A 265 -1.74 -10.18 1.87
CA SER A 265 -2.11 -8.92 2.53
C SER A 265 -3.59 -8.87 2.90
N MET A 266 -4.48 -9.37 2.03
CA MET A 266 -5.91 -9.47 2.31
C MET A 266 -6.23 -10.44 3.46
N LEU A 267 -5.49 -11.55 3.56
CA LEU A 267 -5.68 -12.55 4.63
C LEU A 267 -5.11 -12.08 5.98
N GLU A 268 -4.01 -11.32 5.95
CA GLU A 268 -3.36 -10.78 7.14
C GLU A 268 -4.05 -9.54 7.70
N PHE A 269 -4.99 -8.95 6.95
CA PHE A 269 -5.74 -7.79 7.40
C PHE A 269 -6.50 -8.09 8.70
N LYS A 270 -6.15 -7.34 9.75
CA LYS A 270 -6.83 -7.36 11.05
C LYS A 270 -7.31 -5.96 11.35
N SER A 271 -8.62 -5.81 11.59
CA SER A 271 -9.17 -4.55 12.07
C SER A 271 -9.03 -4.45 13.59
N THR A 272 -8.57 -3.29 14.05
CA THR A 272 -8.48 -2.93 15.47
C THR A 272 -9.82 -2.45 16.05
N ASP A 273 -10.77 -2.09 15.19
CA ASP A 273 -12.07 -1.48 15.53
C ASP A 273 -13.28 -2.32 15.09
N GLY A 274 -13.04 -3.57 14.67
CA GLY A 274 -14.07 -4.52 14.24
C GLY A 274 -14.63 -4.30 12.82
N ARG A 275 -14.12 -3.31 12.08
CA ARG A 275 -14.54 -3.04 10.70
C ARG A 275 -13.97 -4.04 9.70
N SER A 276 -14.75 -4.36 8.68
CA SER A 276 -14.27 -5.18 7.55
C SER A 276 -13.25 -4.43 6.70
N ALA A 277 -12.41 -5.17 5.96
CA ALA A 277 -11.47 -4.60 4.99
C ALA A 277 -12.18 -3.70 3.97
N GLU A 278 -13.39 -4.07 3.54
CA GLU A 278 -14.20 -3.26 2.61
C GLU A 278 -14.63 -1.92 3.23
N GLN A 279 -15.03 -1.93 4.50
CA GLN A 279 -15.42 -0.70 5.20
C GLN A 279 -14.24 0.25 5.34
N VAL A 280 -13.05 -0.26 5.68
CA VAL A 280 -11.82 0.54 5.76
C VAL A 280 -11.42 1.07 4.39
N CYS A 281 -11.50 0.25 3.33
CA CYS A 281 -11.23 0.68 1.96
C CYS A 281 -12.16 1.83 1.52
N ARG A 282 -13.47 1.70 1.77
CA ARG A 282 -14.45 2.74 1.39
C ARG A 282 -14.28 4.03 2.17
N GLU A 283 -13.82 3.97 3.42
CA GLU A 283 -13.49 5.16 4.19
C GLU A 283 -12.28 5.89 3.61
N GLN A 284 -11.23 5.18 3.22
CA GLN A 284 -10.03 5.77 2.61
C GLN A 284 -10.28 6.43 1.24
N MET A 285 -11.40 6.08 0.59
CA MET A 285 -11.81 6.64 -0.71
C MET A 285 -12.65 7.93 -0.58
N ARG A 286 -13.06 8.31 0.65
CA ARG A 286 -13.81 9.55 0.94
C ARG A 286 -12.87 10.70 1.29
#